data_AF-A0A379X461-F1
#
_entry.id   AF-A0A379X461-F1
#
_cell.length_a   1.000
_cell.length_b   1.000
_cell.length_c   1.000
_cell.angle_alpha   90.00
_cell.angle_beta   90.00
_cell.angle_gamma   90.00
#
_symmetry.space_group_name_H-M   'P 1'
#
loop_
_entity.id
_entity.type
_entity.pdbx_description
1 polymer ?
#
loop_
_entity_poly.entity_id
_entity_poly.type
_entity_poly.pdbx_seq_one_letter_code
_entity_poly.pdbx_strand_id
1 'polypeptide(L)'
;MPLVPVLSRVERNGVKIDPAVLHKHSEEITLRLAELEKKAHDIAGEAFNLSSTKQLQTILFEKQGIKPLKKRLAARRQRRKRCWKSWRWTIRCRK
;
A
#
# COMPACT_ATOMS: atom_id res chain seq x y z
N MET A 1 2.05 -22.09 -25.75
CA MET A 1 2.24 -21.56 -24.38
C MET A 1 1.35 -22.33 -23.39
N PRO A 2 1.91 -23.18 -22.52
CA PRO A 2 1.14 -24.14 -21.71
C PRO A 2 0.53 -23.57 -20.41
N LEU A 3 0.92 -22.38 -19.96
CA LEU A 3 0.46 -21.78 -18.69
C LEU A 3 -0.90 -21.07 -18.78
N VAL A 4 -1.25 -20.55 -19.95
CA VAL A 4 -2.51 -19.85 -20.21
C VAL A 4 -3.75 -20.68 -19.85
N PRO A 5 -3.88 -21.96 -20.25
CA PRO A 5 -5.05 -22.76 -19.89
C PRO A 5 -5.15 -23.07 -18.39
N VAL A 6 -4.02 -23.11 -17.67
CA VAL A 6 -4.00 -23.37 -16.22
C VAL A 6 -4.53 -22.15 -15.47
N LEU A 7 -4.04 -20.96 -15.80
CA LEU A 7 -4.51 -19.70 -15.22
C LEU A 7 -6.01 -19.49 -15.48
N SER A 8 -6.46 -19.74 -16.71
CA SER A 8 -7.88 -19.61 -17.06
C SER A 8 -8.80 -20.56 -16.28
N ARG A 9 -8.31 -21.75 -15.91
CA ARG A 9 -9.07 -22.68 -15.05
C ARG A 9 -9.15 -22.19 -13.61
N VAL A 10 -8.05 -21.68 -13.05
CA VAL A 10 -8.02 -21.14 -11.69
C VAL A 10 -8.94 -19.93 -11.56
N GLU A 11 -8.92 -19.02 -12.54
CA GLU A 11 -9.78 -17.83 -12.55
C GLU A 11 -11.27 -18.19 -12.61
N ARG A 12 -11.65 -19.18 -13.43
CA ARG A 12 -13.05 -19.62 -13.57
C ARG A 12 -13.58 -20.36 -12.34
N ASN A 13 -12.72 -21.11 -11.65
CA ASN A 13 -13.10 -21.83 -10.45
C ASN A 13 -13.34 -20.89 -9.26
N GLY A 14 -12.66 -19.74 -9.25
CA GLY A 14 -12.77 -18.77 -8.16
C GLY A 14 -12.29 -19.32 -6.82
N VAL A 15 -12.59 -18.58 -5.75
CA VAL A 15 -12.27 -18.96 -4.37
C VAL A 15 -13.51 -18.76 -3.53
N LYS A 16 -13.87 -19.78 -2.74
CA LYS A 16 -14.93 -19.66 -1.74
C LYS A 16 -14.41 -18.88 -0.55
N ILE A 17 -14.99 -17.71 -0.30
CA ILE A 17 -14.65 -16.85 0.84
C ILE A 17 -15.80 -16.91 1.84
N ASP A 18 -15.49 -17.09 3.12
CA ASP A 18 -16.48 -17.00 4.20
C ASP A 18 -16.60 -15.53 4.65
N PRO A 19 -17.70 -14.84 4.32
CA PRO A 19 -17.87 -13.43 4.68
C PRO A 19 -17.95 -13.23 6.19
N ALA A 20 -18.49 -14.19 6.95
CA ALA A 20 -18.67 -14.03 8.39
C ALA A 20 -17.33 -13.98 9.11
N VAL A 21 -16.38 -14.82 8.68
CA VAL A 21 -15.00 -14.81 9.20
C VAL A 21 -14.29 -13.50 8.84
N LEU A 22 -14.48 -12.98 7.63
CA LEU A 22 -13.92 -11.69 7.23
C LEU A 22 -14.48 -10.52 8.06
N HIS A 23 -15.78 -10.52 8.33
CA HIS A 23 -16.40 -9.50 9.17
C HIS A 23 -15.85 -9.52 10.59
N LYS A 24 -15.74 -10.69 11.22
CA LYS A 24 -15.12 -10.83 12.55
C LYS A 24 -13.68 -10.30 12.58
N HIS A 25 -12.87 -10.63 11.58
CA HIS A 25 -11.51 -10.10 11.48
C HIS A 25 -11.50 -8.58 11.28
N SER A 26 -12.43 -8.05 10.48
CA SER A 26 -12.56 -6.60 10.30
C SER A 26 -12.85 -5.90 11.63
N GLU A 27 -13.77 -6.43 12.43
CA GLU A 27 -14.13 -5.89 13.75
C GLU A 27 -12.98 -5.99 14.75
N GLU A 28 -12.27 -7.12 14.78
CA GLU A 28 -11.10 -7.28 15.64
C GLU A 28 -9.98 -6.28 15.28
N ILE A 29 -9.73 -6.09 13.98
CA ILE A 29 -8.72 -5.14 13.50
C ILE A 29 -9.12 -3.71 13.87
N THR A 30 -10.39 -3.32 13.70
CA THR A 30 -10.82 -1.95 14.04
C THR A 30 -10.72 -1.67 15.54
N LEU A 31 -11.06 -2.64 16.39
CA LEU A 31 -10.89 -2.52 17.85
C LEU A 31 -9.42 -2.33 18.22
N ARG A 32 -8.54 -3.19 17.71
CA ARG A 32 -7.09 -3.10 17.96
C ARG A 32 -6.50 -1.79 17.42
N LEU A 33 -6.99 -1.31 16.28
CA LEU A 33 -6.57 -0.03 15.70
C LEU A 33 -6.89 1.13 16.65
N ALA A 34 -8.13 1.17 17.16
CA ALA A 34 -8.58 2.22 18.08
C ALA A 34 -7.80 2.22 19.40
N GLU A 35 -7.46 1.05 19.93
CA GLU A 35 -6.59 0.95 21.13
C GLU A 35 -5.18 1.48 20.86
N LEU A 36 -4.60 1.14 19.71
CA LEU A 36 -3.27 1.62 19.32
C LEU A 36 -3.25 3.11 19.04
N GLU A 37 -4.31 3.65 18.44
CA GLU A 37 -4.47 5.09 18.22
C GLU A 37 -4.50 5.84 19.55
N LYS A 38 -5.30 5.38 20.53
CA LYS A 38 -5.33 5.98 21.87
C LYS A 38 -3.95 5.97 22.53
N LYS A 39 -3.26 4.83 22.53
CA LYS A 39 -1.90 4.71 23.07
C LYS A 39 -0.93 5.65 22.36
N ALA A 40 -1.03 5.79 21.03
CA ALA A 40 -0.19 6.69 20.25
C ALA A 40 -0.47 8.17 20.59
N HIS A 41 -1.74 8.54 20.78
CA HIS A 41 -2.12 9.89 21.21
C HIS A 41 -1.65 10.20 22.62
N ASP A 42 -1.76 9.26 23.56
CA ASP A 42 -1.28 9.43 24.94
C ASP A 42 0.24 9.65 24.98
N ILE A 43 1.00 8.90 24.19
CA ILE A 43 2.46 9.05 24.09
C ILE A 43 2.84 10.37 23.40
N ALA A 44 2.07 10.81 22.40
CA ALA A 44 2.34 12.04 21.66
C ALA A 44 1.85 13.32 22.37
N GLY A 45 0.92 13.18 23.32
CA GLY A 45 0.28 14.28 24.04
C GLY A 45 -0.61 15.20 23.17
N GLU A 46 -0.83 14.85 21.90
CA GLU A 46 -1.63 15.62 20.94
C GLU A 46 -2.43 14.70 20.01
N ALA A 47 -3.65 15.15 19.67
CA ALA A 47 -4.46 14.53 18.64
C ALA A 47 -3.93 14.92 17.26
N PHE A 48 -3.53 13.94 16.45
CA PHE A 48 -3.04 14.15 15.09
C PHE A 48 -3.74 13.24 14.10
N ASN A 49 -3.83 13.68 12.84
CA ASN A 49 -4.43 12.87 11.80
C ASN A 49 -3.36 11.94 11.19
N LEU A 50 -3.51 10.63 11.36
CA LEU A 50 -2.58 9.60 10.83
C LEU A 50 -2.48 9.62 9.30
N SER A 51 -3.45 10.18 8.58
CA SER A 51 -3.37 10.31 7.11
C SER A 51 -2.38 11.39 6.66
N SER A 52 -1.98 12.30 7.55
CA SER A 52 -1.08 13.42 7.21
C SER A 52 0.36 13.09 7.58
N THR A 53 1.14 12.73 6.55
CA THR A 53 2.59 12.47 6.68
C THR A 53 3.38 13.62 7.28
N LYS A 54 2.94 14.88 7.09
CA LYS A 54 3.59 16.08 7.66
C LYS A 54 3.43 16.15 9.18
N GLN A 55 2.21 15.89 9.69
CA GLN A 55 1.93 15.94 11.13
C GLN A 55 2.66 14.82 11.88
N LEU A 56 2.67 13.61 11.32
CA LEU A 56 3.46 12.48 11.82
C LEU A 56 4.96 12.81 11.89
N GLN A 57 5.49 13.48 10.86
CA GLN A 57 6.90 13.87 10.81
C GLN A 57 7.25 14.84 11.96
N THR A 58 6.45 15.88 12.18
CA THR A 58 6.63 16.81 13.30
C THR A 58 6.63 16.09 14.65
N ILE A 59 5.68 15.19 14.90
CA ILE A 59 5.58 14.49 16.20
C ILE A 59 6.75 13.50 16.42
N LEU A 60 7.10 12.70 15.41
CA LEU A 60 8.15 11.69 15.52
C LEU A 60 9.56 12.31 15.64
N PHE A 61 9.82 13.39 14.91
CA PHE A 61 11.17 13.99 14.83
C PHE A 61 11.37 15.17 15.78
N GLU A 62 10.34 15.97 16.06
CA GLU A 62 10.46 17.13 16.95
C GLU A 62 10.17 16.76 18.41
N LYS A 63 9.11 15.98 18.68
CA LYS A 63 8.73 15.63 20.06
C LYS A 63 9.42 14.39 20.60
N GLN A 64 9.51 13.31 19.82
CA GLN A 64 10.13 12.06 20.28
C GLN A 64 11.64 11.99 20.01
N GLY A 65 12.22 12.98 19.34
CA GLY A 65 13.68 13.11 19.18
C GLY A 65 14.36 11.94 18.45
N ILE A 66 13.61 11.12 17.71
CA ILE A 66 14.17 10.01 16.94
C ILE A 66 15.01 10.62 15.83
N LYS A 67 16.33 10.41 15.83
CA LYS A 67 17.21 10.96 14.78
C LYS A 67 16.71 10.45 13.41
N PRO A 68 16.34 11.34 12.46
CA PRO A 68 15.90 10.90 11.15
C PRO A 68 17.04 10.13 10.48
N LEU A 69 16.82 8.83 10.21
CA LEU A 69 17.71 8.10 9.32
C LEU A 69 17.72 8.84 7.98
N LYS A 70 18.93 9.24 7.59
CA LYS A 70 19.31 9.93 6.35
C LYS A 70 18.20 9.88 5.30
N LYS A 71 17.60 11.03 4.98
CA LYS A 71 16.59 11.20 3.92
C LYS A 71 17.04 10.39 2.70
N ARG A 72 16.40 9.25 2.45
CA ARG A 72 16.51 8.60 1.14
C ARG A 72 15.73 9.51 0.21
N LEU A 73 16.46 10.41 -0.47
CA LEU A 73 15.92 11.23 -1.54
C LEU A 73 14.99 10.35 -2.37
N ALA A 74 13.76 10.80 -2.53
CA ALA A 74 12.77 10.19 -3.40
C ALA A 74 13.19 10.32 -4.88
N ALA A 75 14.39 9.89 -5.23
CA ALA A 75 14.81 9.55 -6.58
C ALA A 75 14.33 8.13 -6.89
N ARG A 76 13.01 7.93 -6.89
CA ARG A 76 12.41 6.75 -7.54
C ARG A 76 11.00 7.06 -8.07
N ARG A 77 10.86 8.23 -8.70
CA ARG A 77 9.70 8.59 -9.54
C ARG A 77 10.17 9.07 -10.91
N GLN A 78 10.89 8.21 -11.65
CA GLN A 78 11.04 8.33 -13.11
C GLN A 78 11.55 7.02 -13.76
N ARG A 79 10.82 5.90 -13.62
CA ARG A 79 10.95 4.75 -14.56
C ARG A 79 9.60 4.10 -14.82
N ARG A 80 8.64 4.87 -15.35
CA ARG A 80 7.44 4.31 -16.00
C ARG A 80 6.75 5.31 -16.93
N LYS A 81 7.52 6.00 -17.79
CA LYS A 81 7.00 6.70 -18.99
C LYS A 81 7.96 6.58 -20.20
N ARG A 82 8.79 5.53 -20.25
CA ARG A 82 9.73 5.25 -21.36
C ARG A 82 9.74 3.78 -21.79
N CYS A 83 8.61 3.08 -21.66
CA CYS A 83 8.46 1.70 -22.15
C CYS A 83 7.14 1.43 -22.89
N TRP A 84 6.29 2.44 -23.08
CA TRP A 84 5.03 2.34 -23.86
C TRP A 84 5.05 3.18 -25.14
N LYS A 85 6.24 3.53 -25.65
CA LYS A 85 6.40 4.16 -26.98
C LYS A 85 7.24 3.33 -27.96
N SER A 86 7.76 2.17 -27.54
CA SER A 86 8.62 1.31 -28.38
C SER A 86 7.94 0.00 -28.83
N TRP A 87 6.73 -0.33 -28.34
CA TRP A 87 6.02 -1.57 -28.68
C TRP A 87 4.67 -1.33 -29.39
N ARG A 88 4.54 -0.21 -30.12
CA ARG A 88 3.37 0.10 -30.96
C ARG A 88 3.74 0.45 -32.41
N TRP A 89 4.91 0.01 -32.89
CA TRP A 89 5.37 0.33 -34.26
C TRP A 89 5.96 -0.84 -35.06
N THR A 90 5.68 -2.09 -34.66
CA THR A 90 6.23 -3.27 -35.36
C THR A 90 5.19 -4.34 -35.73
N ILE A 91 3.90 -4.01 -35.83
CA ILE A 91 2.91 -4.87 -36.52
C ILE A 91 1.87 -4.00 -37.27
N ARG A 92 2.31 -3.30 -38.33
CA ARG A 92 1.47 -2.95 -39.49
C ARG A 92 2.32 -2.45 -40.68
N CYS A 93 3.16 -3.33 -41.20
CA CYS A 93 3.80 -3.20 -42.51
C CYS A 93 4.25 -4.59 -42.99
N ARG A 94 3.31 -5.41 -43.47
CA ARG A 94 3.51 -6.47 -44.47
C ARG A 94 2.15 -7.07 -44.86
N LYS A 95 1.72 -6.71 -46.07
CA LYS A 95 0.52 -7.12 -46.83
C LYS A 95 -0.83 -6.68 -46.27
#